data_AF-A0A9R1X5C5-F1
#
_entry.id   AF-A0A9R1X5C5-F1
#
_cell.length_a   1.000
_cell.length_b   1.000
_cell.length_c   1.000
_cell.angle_alpha   90.00
_cell.angle_beta   90.00
_cell.angle_gamma   90.00
#
_symmetry.space_group_name_H-M   'P 1'
#
loop_
_entity.id
_entity.type
_entity.pdbx_description
1 polymer ?
#
loop_
_entity_poly.entity_id
_entity_poly.type
_entity_poly.pdbx_seq_one_letter_code
_entity_poly.pdbx_strand_id
1 'polypeptide(L)'
;MKIASILVIILIAMMFLAMTCAAQTAAECKEERRLAVNACRNVLTGSLPSSACCQRARVSHAACICPAITPKVAALVDINRFVKLVEGCGRRVPRHYKCGSITTP
;
A
#
# COMPACT_ATOMS: atom_id res chain seq x y z
N MET A 1 42.12 9.12 -12.82
CA MET A 1 41.17 9.70 -11.84
C MET A 1 39.77 9.93 -12.41
N LYS A 2 39.60 10.58 -13.57
CA LYS A 2 38.26 10.84 -14.17
C LYS A 2 37.44 9.58 -14.48
N ILE A 3 38.07 8.53 -15.03
CA ILE A 3 37.39 7.27 -15.41
C ILE A 3 36.89 6.50 -14.17
N ALA A 4 37.69 6.45 -13.10
CA ALA A 4 37.29 5.80 -11.85
C ALA A 4 36.09 6.51 -11.20
N SER A 5 36.07 7.85 -11.22
CA SER A 5 34.92 8.63 -10.74
C SER A 5 33.66 8.40 -11.57
N ILE A 6 33.78 8.30 -12.90
CA ILE A 6 32.65 7.98 -13.79
C ILE A 6 32.09 6.58 -13.50
N LEU A 7 32.95 5.58 -13.32
CA LEU A 7 32.53 4.21 -12.99
C LEU A 7 31.79 4.15 -11.64
N VAL A 8 32.25 4.90 -10.64
CA VAL A 8 31.59 4.99 -9.33
C VAL A 8 30.21 5.63 -9.46
N ILE A 9 30.07 6.70 -10.25
CA ILE A 9 28.77 7.35 -10.50
C ILE A 9 27.78 6.40 -11.21
N ILE A 10 28.26 5.63 -12.19
CA ILE A 10 27.44 4.64 -12.90
C ILE A 10 26.97 3.54 -11.94
N LEU A 11 27.85 3.03 -11.08
CA LEU A 11 27.50 2.01 -10.09
C LEU A 11 26.45 2.52 -9.10
N ILE A 12 26.60 3.75 -8.61
CA ILE A 12 25.63 4.37 -7.71
C ILE A 12 24.27 4.56 -8.42
N ALA A 13 24.27 5.07 -9.66
CA ALA A 13 23.04 5.24 -10.44
C ALA A 13 22.30 3.90 -10.69
N MET A 14 23.03 2.81 -10.96
CA MET A 14 22.47 1.47 -11.13
C MET A 14 21.81 0.94 -9.85
N MET A 15 22.41 1.21 -8.68
CA MET A 15 21.81 0.84 -7.39
C MET A 15 20.52 1.63 -7.11
N PHE A 16 20.49 2.92 -7.43
CA PHE A 16 19.27 3.74 -7.30
C PHE A 16 18.17 3.25 -8.26
N LEU A 17 18.51 2.91 -9.50
CA LEU A 17 17.55 2.36 -10.48
C LEU A 17 16.97 1.02 -10.02
N ALA A 18 17.80 0.11 -9.51
CA ALA A 18 17.35 -1.18 -8.99
C ALA A 18 16.33 -1.05 -7.84
N MET A 19 16.46 0.01 -7.02
CA MET A 19 15.56 0.27 -5.90
C MET A 19 14.17 0.77 -6.34
N THR A 20 14.06 1.36 -7.53
CA THR A 20 12.77 1.88 -8.04
C THR A 20 11.87 0.81 -8.66
N CYS A 21 12.43 -0.34 -9.01
CA CYS A 21 11.72 -1.46 -9.64
C CYS A 21 11.68 -2.73 -8.78
N ALA A 22 12.22 -2.69 -7.55
CA ALA A 22 12.15 -3.82 -6.65
C ALA A 22 10.69 -4.07 -6.26
N ALA A 23 10.10 -5.11 -6.87
CA ALA A 23 8.81 -5.60 -6.44
C ALA A 23 8.92 -6.07 -4.98
N GLN A 24 7.95 -5.68 -4.15
CA GLN A 24 7.88 -6.15 -2.77
C GLN A 24 7.94 -7.69 -2.73
N THR A 25 8.80 -8.22 -1.87
CA THR A 25 8.91 -9.66 -1.67
C THR A 25 7.64 -10.20 -1.02
N ALA A 26 7.37 -11.50 -1.21
CA ALA A 26 6.22 -12.15 -0.57
C ALA A 26 6.25 -12.02 0.97
N ALA A 27 7.44 -12.02 1.57
CA ALA A 27 7.63 -11.85 3.01
C ALA A 27 7.27 -10.43 3.48
N GLU A 28 7.71 -9.40 2.74
CA GLU A 28 7.34 -8.00 3.04
C GLU A 28 5.84 -7.78 2.91
N CYS A 29 5.23 -8.28 1.83
CA CYS A 29 3.78 -8.18 1.68
C CYS A 29 3.01 -8.92 2.77
N LYS A 30 3.52 -10.06 3.25
CA LYS A 30 2.91 -10.79 4.37
C LYS A 30 2.92 -9.94 5.64
N GLU A 31 4.04 -9.28 5.94
CA GLU A 31 4.15 -8.43 7.13
C GLU A 31 3.33 -7.14 6.99
N GLU A 32 3.34 -6.50 5.82
CA GLU A 32 2.49 -5.33 5.55
C GLU A 32 1.01 -5.64 5.78
N ARG A 33 0.53 -6.79 5.27
CA ARG A 33 -0.85 -7.25 5.49
C ARG A 33 -1.13 -7.49 6.98
N ARG A 34 -0.23 -8.15 7.69
CA ARG A 34 -0.37 -8.41 9.13
C ARG A 34 -0.53 -7.10 9.91
N LEU A 35 0.33 -6.13 9.62
CA LEU A 35 0.30 -4.81 10.26
C LEU A 35 -0.95 -4.02 9.90
N ALA A 36 -1.40 -4.07 8.64
CA ALA A 36 -2.62 -3.41 8.20
C ALA A 36 -3.87 -4.02 8.88
N VAL A 37 -3.99 -5.35 8.91
CA VAL A 37 -5.11 -6.03 9.57
C VAL A 37 -5.14 -5.70 11.06
N ASN A 38 -4.00 -5.80 11.75
CA ASN A 38 -3.93 -5.50 13.18
C ASN A 38 -4.32 -4.05 13.50
N ALA A 39 -3.88 -3.09 12.69
CA ALA A 39 -4.16 -1.68 12.92
C ALA A 39 -5.58 -1.26 12.50
N CYS A 40 -6.12 -1.84 11.43
CA CYS A 40 -7.34 -1.37 10.76
C CYS A 40 -8.57 -2.27 10.95
N ARG A 41 -8.49 -3.38 11.69
CA ARG A 41 -9.61 -4.31 11.87
C ARG A 41 -10.93 -3.64 12.27
N ASN A 42 -10.87 -2.65 13.17
CA ASN A 42 -12.07 -1.94 13.66
C ASN A 42 -12.72 -1.05 12.59
N VAL A 43 -12.00 -0.69 11.53
CA VAL A 43 -12.56 0.05 10.39
C VAL A 43 -13.54 -0.84 9.62
N LEU A 44 -13.28 -2.15 9.55
CA LEU A 44 -14.18 -3.12 8.91
C LEU A 44 -15.51 -3.26 9.66
N THR A 45 -15.54 -2.95 10.96
CA THR A 45 -16.77 -2.96 11.77
C THR A 45 -17.45 -1.59 11.82
N GLY A 46 -16.99 -0.63 11.01
CA GLY A 46 -17.59 0.70 10.91
C GLY A 46 -17.05 1.72 11.92
N SER A 47 -15.90 1.46 12.57
CA SER A 47 -15.24 2.47 13.41
C SER A 47 -14.40 3.44 12.57
N LEU A 48 -14.07 4.60 13.15
CA LEU A 48 -13.09 5.51 12.58
C LEU A 48 -11.68 4.90 12.63
N PRO A 49 -10.79 5.23 11.68
CA PRO A 49 -9.43 4.74 11.67
C PRO A 49 -8.63 5.33 12.84
N SER A 50 -7.85 4.48 13.51
CA SER A 50 -6.84 4.92 14.47
C SER A 50 -5.67 5.61 13.77
N SER A 51 -4.83 6.34 14.52
CA SER A 51 -3.59 6.91 13.99
C SER A 51 -2.68 5.85 13.35
N ALA A 52 -2.55 4.68 13.99
CA ALA A 52 -1.81 3.54 13.47
C ALA A 52 -2.42 3.02 12.16
N CYS A 53 -3.74 2.94 12.06
CA CYS A 53 -4.41 2.53 10.82
C CYS A 53 -4.16 3.55 9.69
N CYS A 54 -4.30 4.86 9.97
CA CYS A 54 -4.02 5.89 8.98
C CYS A 54 -2.56 5.88 8.52
N GLN A 55 -1.61 5.59 9.43
CA GLN A 55 -0.21 5.40 9.04
C GLN A 55 -0.08 4.26 8.03
N ARG A 56 -0.72 3.10 8.27
CA ARG A 56 -0.72 1.98 7.32
C ARG A 56 -1.39 2.33 6.00
N ALA A 57 -2.52 3.05 6.02
CA ALA A 57 -3.17 3.52 4.79
C ALA A 57 -2.25 4.40 3.92
N ARG A 58 -1.36 5.19 4.54
CA ARG A 58 -0.40 6.05 3.82
C ARG A 58 0.77 5.26 3.22
N VAL A 59 1.36 4.35 4.00
CA VAL A 59 2.67 3.75 3.67
C VAL A 59 2.59 2.35 3.06
N SER A 60 1.47 1.65 3.19
CA SER A 60 1.33 0.30 2.63
C SER A 60 1.22 0.31 1.11
N HIS A 61 1.83 -0.70 0.50
CA HIS A 61 1.84 -0.82 -0.95
C HIS A 61 0.54 -1.46 -1.44
N ALA A 62 -0.09 -0.83 -2.44
CA ALA A 62 -1.34 -1.36 -3.02
C ALA A 62 -1.15 -2.78 -3.58
N ALA A 63 0.01 -3.07 -4.18
CA ALA A 63 0.38 -4.41 -4.65
C ALA A 63 0.34 -5.47 -3.53
N CYS A 64 0.74 -5.10 -2.31
CA CYS A 64 0.65 -5.98 -1.15
C CYS A 64 -0.77 -6.06 -0.59
N ILE A 65 -1.51 -4.95 -0.51
CA ILE A 65 -2.83 -4.91 0.15
C ILE A 65 -3.95 -5.47 -0.73
N CYS A 66 -3.99 -5.14 -2.02
CA CYS A 66 -5.12 -5.46 -2.90
C CYS A 66 -5.45 -6.95 -2.99
N PRO A 67 -4.47 -7.89 -3.06
CA PRO A 67 -4.82 -9.31 -3.10
C PRO A 67 -5.38 -9.85 -1.77
N ALA A 68 -5.29 -9.10 -0.67
CA ALA A 68 -5.95 -9.44 0.59
C ALA A 68 -7.43 -9.03 0.62
N ILE A 69 -7.88 -8.15 -0.28
CA ILE A 69 -9.28 -7.74 -0.39
C ILE A 69 -10.05 -8.77 -1.20
N THR A 70 -10.43 -9.84 -0.50
CA THR A 70 -11.24 -10.93 -1.03
C THR A 70 -12.73 -10.55 -1.09
N PRO A 71 -13.60 -11.31 -1.79
CA PRO A 71 -15.03 -11.02 -1.83
C PRO A 71 -15.67 -11.03 -0.44
N LYS A 72 -15.17 -11.87 0.47
CA LYS A 72 -15.63 -11.92 1.86
C LYS A 72 -15.35 -10.63 2.61
N VAL A 73 -14.19 -10.00 2.38
CA VAL A 73 -13.84 -8.70 2.97
C VAL A 73 -14.67 -7.60 2.31
N ALA A 74 -14.81 -7.64 0.99
CA ALA A 74 -15.61 -6.67 0.24
C ALA A 74 -17.08 -6.63 0.70
N ALA A 75 -17.66 -7.78 1.08
CA ALA A 75 -19.02 -7.86 1.59
C ALA A 75 -19.24 -7.19 2.96
N LEU A 76 -18.16 -6.91 3.71
CA LEU A 76 -18.23 -6.29 5.05
C LEU A 76 -18.07 -4.77 5.01
N VAL A 77 -17.66 -4.19 3.88
CA VAL A 77 -17.27 -2.78 3.79
C VAL A 77 -18.14 -2.03 2.79
N ASP A 78 -18.63 -0.86 3.21
CA ASP A 78 -19.16 0.13 2.27
C ASP A 78 -17.98 0.79 1.55
N ILE A 79 -17.89 0.59 0.23
CA ILE A 79 -16.75 1.04 -0.58
C ILE A 79 -16.63 2.57 -0.57
N ASN A 80 -17.75 3.29 -0.66
CA ASN A 80 -17.75 4.77 -0.70
C ASN A 80 -17.21 5.35 0.62
N ARG A 81 -17.65 4.79 1.75
CA ARG A 81 -17.18 5.14 3.07
C ARG A 81 -15.72 4.76 3.25
N PHE A 82 -15.33 3.55 2.84
CA PHE A 82 -13.94 3.10 2.96
C PHE A 82 -12.98 4.03 2.21
N VAL A 83 -13.33 4.42 0.98
CA VAL A 83 -12.54 5.38 0.19
C VAL A 83 -12.41 6.71 0.92
N LYS A 84 -13.51 7.28 1.42
CA LYS A 84 -13.48 8.53 2.20
C LYS A 84 -12.61 8.44 3.45
N LEU A 85 -12.60 7.31 4.15
CA LEU A 85 -11.75 7.11 5.33
C LEU A 85 -10.26 7.06 4.96
N VAL A 86 -9.92 6.35 3.88
CA VAL A 86 -8.53 6.26 3.38
C VAL A 86 -8.04 7.62 2.87
N GLU A 87 -8.89 8.36 2.16
CA GLU A 87 -8.61 9.73 1.73
C GLU A 87 -8.49 10.70 2.91
N GLY A 88 -9.34 10.58 3.92
CA GLY A 88 -9.25 11.33 5.17
C GLY A 88 -7.97 11.02 5.96
N CYS A 89 -7.45 9.80 5.83
CA CYS A 89 -6.11 9.46 6.30
C CYS A 89 -5.00 10.09 5.46
N GLY A 90 -5.27 10.78 4.34
CA GLY A 90 -4.26 11.44 3.51
C GLY A 90 -3.70 10.59 2.37
N ARG A 91 -4.28 9.42 2.09
CA ARG A 91 -3.89 8.58 0.95
C ARG A 91 -4.82 8.87 -0.23
N ARG A 92 -4.27 9.34 -1.35
CA ARG A 92 -5.04 9.50 -2.59
C ARG A 92 -5.45 8.13 -3.14
N VAL A 93 -6.74 7.97 -3.42
CA VAL A 93 -7.31 6.77 -4.02
C VAL A 93 -7.68 7.08 -5.48
N PRO A 94 -7.11 6.37 -6.47
CA PRO A 94 -7.49 6.59 -7.87
C PRO A 94 -8.94 6.17 -8.11
N ARG A 95 -9.65 6.88 -8.99
CA ARG A 95 -11.03 6.53 -9.39
C ARG A 95 -11.03 5.29 -10.29
N HIS A 96 -12.13 4.54 -10.26
CA HIS A 96 -12.33 3.33 -11.09
C HIS A 96 -11.17 2.33 -11.04
N TYR A 97 -10.47 2.28 -9.91
CA TYR A 97 -9.30 1.45 -9.71
C TYR A 97 -9.70 0.10 -9.10
N LYS A 98 -9.23 -0.99 -9.71
CA LYS A 98 -9.48 -2.33 -9.22
C LYS A 98 -8.44 -2.71 -8.15
N CYS A 99 -8.92 -3.06 -6.96
CA CYS A 99 -8.08 -3.52 -5.86
C CYS A 99 -8.66 -4.81 -5.27
N GLY A 100 -8.12 -5.96 -5.67
CA GLY A 100 -8.68 -7.26 -5.29
C GLY A 100 -10.11 -7.41 -5.82
N SER A 101 -11.07 -7.62 -4.94
CA SER A 101 -12.49 -7.77 -5.30
C SER A 101 -13.26 -6.44 -5.37
N ILE A 102 -12.74 -5.33 -4.84
CA ILE A 102 -13.41 -4.03 -4.89
C ILE A 102 -12.97 -3.20 -6.10
N THR A 103 -13.83 -2.29 -6.53
CA THR A 103 -13.52 -1.24 -7.51
C THR A 103 -13.90 0.09 -6.89
N THR A 104 -13.02 1.07 -6.92
CA THR A 104 -13.32 2.41 -6.42
C THR A 104 -14.33 3.11 -7.35
N PRO A 105 -15.22 3.95 -6.80
CA PRO A 105 -16.16 4.72 -7.59
C PRO A 105 -15.46 5.79 -8.44
#